data_AF-A0A1C3XUY9-F1
#
_entry.id   AF-A0A1C3XUY9-F1
#
_cell.length_a   1.000
_cell.length_b   1.000
_cell.length_c   1.000
_cell.angle_alpha   90.00
_cell.angle_beta   90.00
_cell.angle_gamma   90.00
#
_symmetry.space_group_name_H-M   'P 1'
#
loop_
_entity.id
_entity.type
_entity.pdbx_description
1 polymer ?
#
loop_
_entity_poly.entity_id
_entity_poly.type
_entity_poly.pdbx_seq_one_letter_code
_entity_poly.pdbx_strand_id
1 'polypeptide(L)'
;MTTVETYAPQLAFEERAFAYVHHVLRNAPREWMMVGMNGEYTSVRRYLNDKVSYFDLYQRQRPVCPKGKELVYPEGLGALAPGFEGTASRSGRWHGPLHCADFLNMAYPMVMHDDEKYLIIALNSSSFLAASLWDGAIGELRAEQNARLTRFLLKNEAKCIIVLVHHHIGFPSDKHQEFVEAFGIGGRMQTRALALLEARVVAYAISLLPNSYLFHGHIHFPFAARLGRGGKVISGPSVTEFRFVARSCPRRVRRHVRSWPIAT
;
A
#
# COMPACT_ATOMS: atom_id res chain seq x y z
N MET A 1 -29.47 -19.31 12.25
CA MET A 1 -28.42 -18.43 12.82
C MET A 1 -27.12 -18.76 12.10
N THR A 2 -26.67 -17.87 11.22
CA THR A 2 -25.52 -18.03 10.33
C THR A 2 -24.25 -17.56 11.02
N THR A 3 -23.42 -18.50 11.48
CA THR A 3 -22.03 -18.24 11.90
C THR A 3 -21.12 -18.36 10.69
N VAL A 4 -21.00 -17.26 9.93
CA VAL A 4 -20.05 -17.16 8.81
C VAL A 4 -18.63 -17.02 9.39
N GLU A 5 -17.85 -18.09 9.26
CA GLU A 5 -16.42 -18.12 8.90
C GLU A 5 -15.57 -16.88 9.21
N THR A 6 -15.26 -16.65 10.48
CA THR A 6 -14.51 -15.46 10.90
C THR A 6 -12.99 -15.49 10.64
N TYR A 7 -12.43 -16.53 10.01
CA TYR A 7 -10.96 -16.64 9.82
C TYR A 7 -10.47 -17.08 8.43
N ALA A 8 -11.37 -17.36 7.47
CA ALA A 8 -11.02 -17.52 6.05
C ALA A 8 -10.24 -16.33 5.42
N PRO A 9 -10.45 -15.07 5.85
CA PRO A 9 -9.77 -13.92 5.26
C PRO A 9 -8.26 -13.90 5.43
N GLN A 10 -7.77 -14.35 6.59
CA GLN A 10 -6.33 -14.31 6.92
C GLN A 10 -5.55 -15.29 6.05
N LEU A 11 -6.06 -16.51 5.88
CA LEU A 11 -5.44 -17.50 4.99
C LEU A 11 -5.44 -17.00 3.54
N ALA A 12 -6.57 -16.46 3.06
CA ALA A 12 -6.67 -15.90 1.72
C ALA A 12 -5.72 -14.72 1.49
N PHE A 13 -5.49 -13.88 2.51
CA PHE A 13 -4.51 -12.81 2.44
C PHE A 13 -3.08 -13.36 2.36
N GLU A 14 -2.74 -14.33 3.20
CA GLU A 14 -1.41 -14.94 3.19
C GLU A 14 -1.08 -15.62 1.86
N GLU A 15 -2.04 -16.29 1.22
CA GLU A 15 -1.84 -16.87 -0.10
C GLU A 15 -1.58 -15.82 -1.18
N ARG A 16 -2.30 -14.69 -1.14
CA ARG A 16 -2.04 -13.55 -2.05
C ARG A 16 -0.68 -12.92 -1.77
N ALA A 17 -0.32 -12.77 -0.50
CA ALA A 17 0.98 -12.24 -0.09
C ALA A 17 2.10 -13.17 -0.58
N PHE A 18 1.98 -14.48 -0.38
CA PHE A 18 2.92 -15.47 -0.91
C PHE A 18 3.04 -15.35 -2.43
N ALA A 19 1.93 -15.33 -3.17
CA ALA A 19 1.96 -15.20 -4.63
C ALA A 19 2.67 -13.91 -5.07
N TYR A 20 2.39 -12.78 -4.42
CA TYR A 20 3.04 -11.50 -4.74
C TYR A 20 4.54 -11.51 -4.41
N VAL A 21 4.92 -11.95 -3.21
CA VAL A 21 6.33 -12.04 -2.81
C VAL A 21 7.09 -12.98 -3.75
N HIS A 22 6.51 -14.15 -4.01
CA HIS A 22 7.14 -15.19 -4.80
C HIS A 22 7.29 -14.82 -6.28
N HIS A 23 6.24 -14.27 -6.91
CA HIS A 23 6.24 -13.99 -8.34
C HIS A 23 6.74 -12.58 -8.68
N VAL A 24 6.48 -11.59 -7.83
CA VAL A 24 6.84 -10.18 -8.07
C VAL A 24 8.13 -9.82 -7.33
N LEU A 25 8.15 -9.88 -6.00
CA LEU A 25 9.26 -9.30 -5.22
C LEU A 25 10.58 -10.08 -5.36
N ARG A 26 10.54 -11.42 -5.45
CA ARG A 26 11.75 -12.23 -5.72
C ARG A 26 12.40 -11.90 -7.07
N ASN A 27 11.59 -11.44 -8.02
CA ASN A 27 12.01 -11.05 -9.37
C ASN A 27 12.09 -9.53 -9.54
N ALA A 28 12.02 -8.76 -8.44
CA ALA A 28 12.11 -7.31 -8.50
C ALA A 28 13.43 -6.86 -9.15
N PRO A 29 13.44 -5.67 -9.80
CA PRO A 29 14.67 -5.02 -10.22
C PRO A 29 15.69 -4.92 -9.07
N ARG A 30 16.99 -4.97 -9.41
CA ARG A 30 18.07 -5.04 -8.39
C ARG A 30 18.16 -3.76 -7.56
N GLU A 31 17.80 -2.66 -8.20
CA GLU A 31 17.70 -1.30 -7.71
C GLU A 31 16.54 -1.08 -6.73
N TRP A 32 15.60 -2.04 -6.59
CA TRP A 32 14.55 -1.92 -5.58
C TRP A 32 15.09 -2.30 -4.21
N MET A 33 15.03 -1.35 -3.29
CA MET A 33 15.62 -1.46 -1.96
C MET A 33 14.54 -1.36 -0.88
N MET A 34 14.61 -2.22 0.13
CA MET A 34 13.89 -2.03 1.39
C MET A 34 14.69 -1.07 2.27
N VAL A 35 13.97 -0.26 3.05
CA VAL A 35 14.57 0.69 3.99
C VAL A 35 14.44 0.12 5.40
N GLY A 36 15.57 -0.08 6.08
CA GLY A 36 15.61 -0.48 7.48
C GLY A 36 15.27 0.66 8.45
N MET A 37 15.04 0.35 9.72
CA MET A 37 14.72 1.37 10.75
C MET A 37 15.82 2.41 10.97
N ASN A 38 17.08 2.06 10.64
CA ASN A 38 18.25 2.93 10.71
C ASN A 38 18.45 3.75 9.42
N GLY A 39 17.66 3.48 8.37
CA GLY A 39 17.83 4.05 7.02
C GLY A 39 18.80 3.28 6.13
N GLU A 40 19.24 2.09 6.55
CA GLU A 40 20.04 1.19 5.73
C GLU A 40 19.22 0.64 4.56
N TYR A 41 19.87 0.45 3.42
CA TYR A 41 19.25 -0.07 2.21
C TYR A 41 19.63 -1.55 2.04
N THR A 42 18.64 -2.39 1.81
CA THR A 42 18.86 -3.79 1.43
C THR A 42 18.12 -4.09 0.14
N SER A 43 18.76 -4.74 -0.83
CA SER A 43 18.09 -5.10 -2.07
C SER A 43 16.97 -6.11 -1.80
N VAL A 44 15.74 -5.79 -2.23
CA VAL A 44 14.56 -6.65 -2.07
C VAL A 44 14.81 -8.02 -2.70
N ARG A 45 15.30 -8.02 -3.94
CA ARG A 45 15.59 -9.24 -4.68
C ARG A 45 16.65 -10.10 -3.99
N ARG A 46 17.78 -9.50 -3.59
CA ARG A 46 18.87 -10.26 -2.93
C ARG A 46 18.36 -10.92 -1.66
N TYR A 47 17.72 -10.11 -0.82
CA TYR A 47 17.19 -10.56 0.45
C TYR A 47 16.23 -11.74 0.33
N LEU A 48 15.26 -11.67 -0.59
CA LEU A 48 14.27 -12.73 -0.77
C LEU A 48 14.88 -13.98 -1.43
N ASN A 49 15.89 -13.83 -2.28
CA ASN A 49 16.60 -14.97 -2.84
C ASN A 49 17.45 -15.70 -1.80
N ASP A 50 17.92 -15.02 -0.75
CA ASP A 50 18.58 -15.67 0.38
C ASP A 50 17.60 -16.46 1.27
N LYS A 51 16.30 -16.52 0.91
CA LYS A 51 15.23 -17.21 1.64
C LYS A 51 14.55 -18.30 0.81
N VAL A 52 15.23 -18.86 -0.21
CA VAL A 52 14.66 -19.95 -1.05
C VAL A 52 14.10 -21.08 -0.20
N SER A 53 14.84 -21.56 0.80
CA SER A 53 14.39 -22.65 1.67
C SER A 53 13.10 -22.35 2.42
N TYR A 54 12.87 -21.09 2.82
CA TYR A 54 11.61 -20.67 3.44
C TYR A 54 10.45 -20.83 2.44
N PHE A 55 10.61 -20.33 1.22
CA PHE A 55 9.56 -20.39 0.19
C PHE A 55 9.28 -21.83 -0.27
N ASP A 56 10.32 -22.65 -0.38
CA ASP A 56 10.18 -24.07 -0.73
C ASP A 56 9.39 -24.83 0.34
N LEU A 57 9.69 -24.60 1.63
CA LEU A 57 8.94 -25.21 2.73
C LEU A 57 7.49 -24.72 2.75
N TYR A 58 7.27 -23.42 2.63
CA TYR A 58 5.92 -22.83 2.60
C TYR A 58 5.08 -23.36 1.43
N GLN A 59 5.70 -23.60 0.27
CA GLN A 59 5.00 -24.16 -0.90
C GLN A 59 4.60 -25.63 -0.69
N ARG A 60 5.46 -26.42 -0.06
CA ARG A 60 5.21 -27.85 0.23
C ARG A 60 4.24 -28.04 1.38
N GLN A 61 4.32 -27.17 2.38
CA GLN A 61 3.51 -27.20 3.58
C GLN A 61 2.88 -25.81 3.71
N ARG A 62 1.67 -25.63 3.19
CA ARG A 62 0.98 -24.34 3.30
C ARG A 62 0.46 -24.13 4.73
N PRO A 63 0.40 -22.88 5.22
CA PRO A 63 -0.32 -22.59 6.45
C PRO A 63 -1.78 -23.02 6.34
N VAL A 64 -2.35 -23.45 7.45
CA VAL A 64 -3.75 -23.85 7.55
C VAL A 64 -4.43 -23.03 8.62
N CYS A 65 -5.69 -22.66 8.39
CA CYS A 65 -6.50 -21.97 9.39
C CYS A 65 -7.63 -22.90 9.86
N PRO A 66 -7.46 -23.61 10.99
CA PRO A 66 -8.53 -24.45 11.53
C PRO A 66 -9.72 -23.57 11.94
N LYS A 67 -10.93 -24.10 11.82
CA LYS A 67 -12.16 -23.34 12.08
C LYS A 67 -12.15 -22.73 13.48
N GLY A 68 -12.22 -21.39 13.55
CA GLY A 68 -12.25 -20.64 14.80
C GLY A 68 -10.92 -20.60 15.56
N LYS A 69 -9.80 -20.95 14.91
CA LYS A 69 -8.45 -20.93 15.50
C LYS A 69 -7.52 -20.01 14.71
N GLU A 70 -6.41 -19.66 15.34
CA GLU A 70 -5.31 -18.92 14.71
C GLU A 70 -4.68 -19.72 13.55
N LEU A 71 -4.02 -19.00 12.65
CA LEU A 71 -3.29 -19.58 11.53
C LEU A 71 -2.13 -20.45 12.03
N VAL A 72 -2.11 -21.71 11.61
CA VAL A 72 -1.10 -22.70 11.98
C VAL A 72 -0.10 -22.85 10.84
N TYR A 73 1.18 -22.77 11.18
CA TYR A 73 2.28 -22.81 10.22
C TYR A 73 3.03 -24.15 10.24
N PRO A 74 3.75 -24.46 9.14
CA PRO A 74 4.67 -25.58 9.09
C PRO A 74 5.71 -25.53 10.21
N GLU A 75 5.99 -26.68 10.81
CA GLU A 75 7.09 -26.81 11.76
C GLU A 75 8.43 -26.47 11.09
N GLY A 76 9.33 -25.83 11.83
CA GLY A 76 10.67 -25.47 11.33
C GLY A 76 10.72 -24.23 10.42
N LEU A 77 9.58 -23.64 10.03
CA LEU A 77 9.56 -22.45 9.16
C LEU A 77 10.31 -21.26 9.77
N GLY A 78 10.18 -21.05 11.10
CA GLY A 78 10.91 -20.00 11.82
C GLY A 78 12.43 -20.15 11.79
N ALA A 79 12.94 -21.39 11.76
CA ALA A 79 14.38 -21.66 11.72
C ALA A 79 15.02 -21.36 10.35
N LEU A 80 14.20 -21.26 9.28
CA LEU A 80 14.65 -20.97 7.92
C LEU A 80 14.69 -19.47 7.60
N ALA A 81 14.26 -18.62 8.53
CA ALA A 81 14.42 -17.17 8.48
C ALA A 81 15.15 -16.64 9.73
N PRO A 82 16.37 -17.14 10.04
CA PRO A 82 17.12 -16.68 11.20
C PRO A 82 17.57 -15.22 10.99
N GLY A 83 17.58 -14.43 12.06
CA GLY A 83 18.03 -13.03 12.04
C GLY A 83 16.94 -11.98 11.76
N PHE A 84 15.66 -12.37 11.70
CA PHE A 84 14.51 -11.45 11.56
C PHE A 84 13.81 -11.11 12.87
N GLU A 85 14.53 -11.29 13.98
CA GLU A 85 14.21 -10.71 15.28
C GLU A 85 14.40 -9.18 15.21
N GLY A 86 13.44 -8.48 14.61
CA GLY A 86 13.50 -7.03 14.41
C GLY A 86 13.02 -6.71 13.00
N THR A 87 11.90 -6.04 12.77
CA THR A 87 11.26 -4.97 13.54
C THR A 87 9.76 -5.04 13.21
N ALA A 88 8.91 -5.16 14.23
CA ALA A 88 7.52 -4.67 14.28
C ALA A 88 6.96 -4.90 15.69
N SER A 89 7.53 -4.17 16.63
CA SER A 89 6.77 -3.69 17.78
C SER A 89 7.50 -2.48 18.30
N ARG A 90 6.77 -1.50 18.82
CA ARG A 90 7.36 -0.42 19.64
C ARG A 90 8.07 -0.95 20.91
N SER A 91 8.23 -2.28 21.06
CA SER A 91 8.93 -3.00 22.13
C SER A 91 10.00 -4.00 21.64
N GLY A 92 10.35 -4.02 20.35
CA GLY A 92 11.51 -4.76 19.87
C GLY A 92 11.45 -6.29 19.97
N ARG A 93 10.27 -6.91 19.87
CA ARG A 93 10.14 -8.37 19.63
C ARG A 93 8.93 -8.68 18.75
N TRP A 94 9.16 -9.44 17.67
CA TRP A 94 8.15 -10.26 17.01
C TRP A 94 8.04 -11.56 17.80
N HIS A 95 6.83 -11.94 18.19
CA HIS A 95 6.57 -13.18 18.92
C HIS A 95 5.74 -14.10 18.02
N GLY A 96 6.37 -14.95 17.21
CA GLY A 96 5.68 -15.93 16.38
C GLY A 96 6.43 -16.35 15.12
N PRO A 97 5.91 -17.35 14.37
CA PRO A 97 6.41 -17.72 13.06
C PRO A 97 6.27 -16.55 12.07
N LEU A 98 7.25 -16.35 11.19
CA LEU A 98 7.23 -15.31 10.16
C LEU A 98 6.17 -15.61 9.10
N HIS A 99 5.27 -14.67 8.84
CA HIS A 99 4.20 -14.79 7.84
C HIS A 99 4.67 -14.29 6.46
N CYS A 100 4.01 -14.73 5.39
CA CYS A 100 4.33 -14.20 4.04
C CYS A 100 4.00 -12.71 3.93
N ALA A 101 2.92 -12.28 4.57
CA ALA A 101 2.56 -10.89 4.75
C ALA A 101 3.68 -10.03 5.35
N ASP A 102 4.54 -10.61 6.19
CA ASP A 102 5.60 -9.87 6.86
C ASP A 102 6.70 -9.45 5.88
N PHE A 103 6.93 -10.22 4.82
CA PHE A 103 7.82 -9.79 3.73
C PHE A 103 7.30 -8.56 3.00
N LEU A 104 5.97 -8.41 2.87
CA LEU A 104 5.39 -7.17 2.37
C LEU A 104 5.69 -6.05 3.36
N ASN A 105 5.45 -6.25 4.65
CA ASN A 105 5.73 -5.19 5.63
C ASN A 105 7.20 -4.79 5.66
N MET A 106 8.12 -5.72 5.48
CA MET A 106 9.55 -5.45 5.44
C MET A 106 9.95 -4.71 4.16
N ALA A 107 9.40 -5.12 3.01
CA ALA A 107 9.76 -4.53 1.73
C ALA A 107 9.37 -3.05 1.61
N TYR A 108 8.32 -2.61 2.32
CA TYR A 108 7.79 -1.24 2.24
C TYR A 108 8.11 -0.39 3.49
N PRO A 109 8.45 0.91 3.39
CA PRO A 109 8.52 1.69 2.16
C PRO A 109 9.68 1.20 1.29
N MET A 110 9.38 1.01 0.01
CA MET A 110 10.32 0.45 -0.96
C MET A 110 10.87 1.60 -1.78
N VAL A 111 12.19 1.73 -1.83
CA VAL A 111 12.86 2.67 -2.72
C VAL A 111 12.98 2.00 -4.08
N MET A 112 12.31 2.56 -5.08
CA MET A 112 12.34 2.06 -6.45
C MET A 112 13.40 2.76 -7.30
N HIS A 113 13.81 3.97 -6.89
CA HIS A 113 14.85 4.77 -7.54
C HIS A 113 15.45 5.75 -6.54
N ASP A 114 16.77 5.91 -6.56
CA ASP A 114 17.49 6.85 -5.72
C ASP A 114 18.75 7.35 -6.43
N ASP A 115 18.79 8.65 -6.75
CA ASP A 115 19.96 9.33 -7.30
C ASP A 115 20.17 10.70 -6.63
N GLU A 116 21.09 11.52 -7.14
CA GLU A 116 21.39 12.84 -6.57
C GLU A 116 20.21 13.82 -6.58
N LYS A 117 19.23 13.63 -7.47
CA LYS A 117 18.12 14.54 -7.74
C LYS A 117 16.76 13.98 -7.37
N TYR A 118 16.56 12.68 -7.52
CA TYR A 118 15.26 12.01 -7.45
C TYR A 118 15.27 10.85 -6.46
N LEU A 119 14.15 10.72 -5.76
CA LEU A 119 13.86 9.60 -4.88
C LEU A 119 12.44 9.11 -5.13
N ILE A 120 12.27 7.87 -5.59
CA ILE A 120 10.96 7.25 -5.82
C ILE A 120 10.72 6.18 -4.76
N ILE A 121 9.63 6.33 -4.01
CA ILE A 121 9.26 5.45 -2.91
C ILE A 121 7.87 4.87 -3.19
N ALA A 122 7.71 3.56 -3.13
CA ALA A 122 6.41 2.92 -3.09
C ALA A 122 6.00 2.59 -1.64
N LEU A 123 4.70 2.69 -1.37
CA LEU A 123 4.05 2.29 -0.14
C LEU A 123 3.08 1.15 -0.39
N ASN A 124 3.01 0.21 0.54
CA ASN A 124 1.97 -0.82 0.55
C ASN A 124 0.83 -0.38 1.46
N SER A 125 -0.26 0.05 0.84
CA SER A 125 -1.47 0.48 1.52
C SER A 125 -2.55 -0.60 1.62
N SER A 126 -2.29 -1.85 1.26
CA SER A 126 -3.29 -2.92 1.28
C SER A 126 -3.63 -3.36 2.71
N SER A 127 -4.93 -3.44 3.02
CA SER A 127 -5.42 -3.97 4.30
C SER A 127 -5.15 -5.48 4.44
N PHE A 128 -4.59 -5.87 5.59
CA PHE A 128 -4.34 -7.27 5.94
C PHE A 128 -5.64 -8.06 6.14
N LEU A 129 -6.71 -7.38 6.56
CA LEU A 129 -8.00 -8.00 6.89
C LEU A 129 -8.98 -7.98 5.72
N ALA A 130 -8.51 -7.69 4.50
CA ALA A 130 -9.35 -7.65 3.32
C ALA A 130 -9.91 -9.04 2.96
N ALA A 131 -11.12 -9.32 3.44
CA ALA A 131 -11.90 -10.53 3.18
C ALA A 131 -12.70 -10.47 1.87
N SER A 132 -13.11 -9.26 1.50
CA SER A 132 -13.93 -8.99 0.33
C SER A 132 -13.34 -7.86 -0.52
N LEU A 133 -13.90 -7.66 -1.71
CA LEU A 133 -13.61 -6.46 -2.53
C LEU A 133 -13.86 -5.17 -1.76
N TRP A 134 -14.79 -5.19 -0.80
CA TRP A 134 -15.15 -3.99 -0.04
C TRP A 134 -14.18 -3.69 1.09
N ASP A 135 -13.70 -4.73 1.77
CA ASP A 135 -12.64 -4.59 2.77
C ASP A 135 -11.29 -4.25 2.12
N GLY A 136 -11.06 -4.75 0.90
CA GLY A 136 -9.89 -4.42 0.09
C GLY A 136 -9.89 -3.00 -0.47
N ALA A 137 -10.99 -2.26 -0.30
CA ALA A 137 -11.08 -0.86 -0.68
C ALA A 137 -10.60 0.09 0.42
N ILE A 138 -10.55 -0.40 1.67
CA ILE A 138 -9.99 0.35 2.80
C ILE A 138 -8.48 0.16 2.79
N GLY A 139 -7.75 1.28 2.76
CA GLY A 139 -6.30 1.27 2.83
C GLY A 139 -5.79 1.47 4.25
N GLU A 140 -4.71 0.78 4.60
CA GLU A 140 -3.97 1.03 5.85
C GLU A 140 -2.47 1.11 5.58
N LEU A 141 -1.77 1.99 6.30
CA LEU A 141 -0.33 1.96 6.43
C LEU A 141 0.03 1.62 7.85
N ARG A 142 0.69 0.47 8.02
CA ARG A 142 1.18 0.04 9.34
C ARG A 142 2.08 1.11 9.95
N ALA A 143 1.97 1.28 11.28
CA ALA A 143 2.68 2.31 12.02
C ALA A 143 4.20 2.34 11.76
N GLU A 144 4.80 1.16 11.56
CA GLU A 144 6.23 1.05 11.24
C GLU A 144 6.57 1.55 9.83
N GLN A 145 5.75 1.23 8.84
CA GLN A 145 5.93 1.73 7.48
C GLN A 145 5.92 3.27 7.49
N ASN A 146 4.97 3.86 8.23
CA ASN A 146 4.89 5.31 8.44
C ASN A 146 6.11 5.87 9.19
N ALA A 147 6.60 5.19 10.22
CA ALA A 147 7.78 5.60 10.98
C ALA A 147 9.05 5.59 10.12
N ARG A 148 9.26 4.53 9.33
CA ARG A 148 10.37 4.42 8.38
C ARG A 148 10.27 5.49 7.30
N LEU A 149 9.09 5.66 6.71
CA LEU A 149 8.83 6.69 5.70
C LEU A 149 9.19 8.08 6.22
N THR A 150 8.67 8.47 7.39
CA THR A 150 8.89 9.81 7.95
C THR A 150 10.37 10.09 8.18
N ARG A 151 11.11 9.14 8.78
CA ARG A 151 12.56 9.26 8.99
C ARG A 151 13.32 9.36 7.68
N PHE A 152 12.91 8.58 6.70
CA PHE A 152 13.57 8.49 5.41
C PHE A 152 13.37 9.73 4.54
N LEU A 153 12.15 10.31 4.56
CA LEU A 153 11.82 11.55 3.88
C LEU A 153 12.65 12.74 4.39
N LEU A 154 12.77 12.89 5.72
CA LEU A 154 13.52 14.00 6.33
C LEU A 154 15.02 13.95 6.02
N LYS A 155 15.61 12.75 5.87
CA LYS A 155 17.02 12.59 5.47
C LYS A 155 17.30 12.97 4.02
N ASN A 156 16.26 13.07 3.18
CA ASN A 156 16.38 13.28 1.74
C ASN A 156 15.71 14.57 1.27
N GLU A 157 15.58 15.57 2.15
CA GLU A 157 14.85 16.83 1.87
C GLU A 157 15.40 17.63 0.69
N ALA A 158 16.67 17.44 0.34
CA ALA A 158 17.32 18.10 -0.80
C ALA A 158 16.86 17.54 -2.16
N LYS A 159 16.25 16.35 -2.19
CA LYS A 159 15.84 15.67 -3.43
C LYS A 159 14.41 16.02 -3.82
N CYS A 160 14.09 15.80 -5.09
CA CYS A 160 12.71 15.67 -5.56
C CYS A 160 12.19 14.29 -5.16
N ILE A 161 11.20 14.25 -4.27
CA ILE A 161 10.67 13.00 -3.72
C ILE A 161 9.33 12.67 -4.35
N ILE A 162 9.20 11.46 -4.87
CA ILE A 162 7.98 10.91 -5.46
C ILE A 162 7.56 9.72 -4.60
N VAL A 163 6.37 9.80 -4.00
CA VAL A 163 5.79 8.73 -3.21
C VAL A 163 4.59 8.15 -3.95
N LEU A 164 4.55 6.83 -4.08
CA LEU A 164 3.50 6.08 -4.77
C LEU A 164 2.69 5.30 -3.73
N VAL A 165 1.37 5.45 -3.72
CA VAL A 165 0.47 4.70 -2.83
C VAL A 165 -0.81 4.32 -3.58
N HIS A 166 -1.39 3.15 -3.33
CA HIS A 166 -2.60 2.77 -4.07
C HIS A 166 -3.83 3.54 -3.58
N HIS A 167 -4.12 3.46 -2.28
CA HIS A 167 -5.30 4.08 -1.68
C HIS A 167 -5.18 5.59 -1.60
N HIS A 168 -6.30 6.30 -1.78
CA HIS A 168 -6.29 7.76 -1.82
C HIS A 168 -6.12 8.38 -0.43
N ILE A 169 -5.51 9.56 -0.38
CA ILE A 169 -5.23 10.29 0.87
C ILE A 169 -6.14 11.50 1.13
N GLY A 170 -7.13 11.73 0.26
CA GLY A 170 -8.12 12.79 0.40
C GLY A 170 -8.52 13.39 -0.95
N PHE A 171 -9.22 14.52 -0.88
CA PHE A 171 -9.71 15.26 -2.05
C PHE A 171 -9.52 16.76 -1.87
N PRO A 172 -9.40 17.53 -2.96
CA PRO A 172 -9.49 18.98 -2.93
C PRO A 172 -10.85 19.42 -2.38
N SER A 173 -10.88 20.38 -1.45
CA SER A 173 -12.12 20.83 -0.80
C SER A 173 -13.11 21.47 -1.77
N ASP A 174 -12.60 22.18 -2.77
CA ASP A 174 -13.36 22.80 -3.86
C ASP A 174 -14.02 21.77 -4.79
N LYS A 175 -13.45 20.56 -4.89
CA LYS A 175 -13.99 19.46 -5.71
C LYS A 175 -14.86 18.47 -4.93
N HIS A 176 -15.08 18.70 -3.64
CA HIS A 176 -15.82 17.76 -2.81
C HIS A 176 -17.24 17.51 -3.33
N GLN A 177 -17.92 18.57 -3.77
CA GLN A 177 -19.28 18.47 -4.29
C GLN A 177 -19.33 17.69 -5.61
N GLU A 178 -18.43 17.98 -6.55
CA GLU A 178 -18.31 17.23 -7.80
C GLU A 178 -18.06 15.75 -7.56
N PHE A 179 -17.26 15.42 -6.54
CA PHE A 179 -17.01 14.05 -6.15
C PHE A 179 -18.27 13.39 -5.58
N VAL A 180 -18.94 14.02 -4.62
CA VAL A 180 -20.19 13.47 -4.05
C VAL A 180 -21.24 13.25 -5.15
N GLU A 181 -21.35 14.17 -6.11
CA GLU A 181 -22.24 14.04 -7.26
C GLU A 181 -21.83 12.91 -8.21
N ALA A 182 -20.53 12.75 -8.48
CA ALA A 182 -20.03 11.65 -9.29
C ALA A 182 -20.36 10.29 -8.66
N PHE A 183 -20.22 10.14 -7.34
CA PHE A 183 -20.44 8.86 -6.66
C PHE A 183 -21.89 8.67 -6.14
N GLY A 184 -22.78 9.65 -6.34
CA GLY A 184 -24.20 9.57 -6.00
C GLY A 184 -24.51 9.51 -4.49
N ILE A 185 -25.68 8.98 -4.12
CA ILE A 185 -26.19 8.94 -2.73
C ILE A 185 -25.23 8.21 -1.76
N GLY A 186 -24.35 7.35 -2.28
CA GLY A 186 -23.30 6.66 -1.51
C GLY A 186 -21.94 7.38 -1.44
N GLY A 187 -21.77 8.52 -2.14
CA GLY A 187 -20.47 9.15 -2.34
C GLY A 187 -19.74 9.59 -1.06
N ARG A 188 -20.49 9.96 -0.01
CA ARG A 188 -19.88 10.29 1.30
C ARG A 188 -19.39 9.06 2.08
N MET A 189 -20.02 7.90 1.91
CA MET A 189 -19.52 6.66 2.51
C MET A 189 -18.34 6.12 1.69
N GLN A 190 -18.43 6.18 0.37
CA GLN A 190 -17.36 5.71 -0.52
C GLN A 190 -16.10 6.57 -0.37
N THR A 191 -16.19 7.90 -0.28
CA THR A 191 -14.99 8.74 0.01
C THR A 191 -14.25 8.32 1.27
N ARG A 192 -14.96 7.93 2.33
CA ARG A 192 -14.33 7.49 3.59
C ARG A 192 -13.85 6.04 3.54
N ALA A 193 -14.61 5.16 2.89
CA ALA A 193 -14.28 3.74 2.79
C ALA A 193 -13.11 3.49 1.84
N LEU A 194 -12.98 4.27 0.76
CA LEU A 194 -11.89 4.14 -0.21
C LEU A 194 -10.56 4.77 0.28
N ALA A 195 -10.60 5.46 1.42
CA ALA A 195 -9.50 6.28 1.91
C ALA A 195 -8.49 5.44 2.68
N LEU A 196 -7.24 5.89 2.63
CA LEU A 196 -6.22 5.45 3.55
C LEU A 196 -6.59 5.91 4.98
N LEU A 197 -6.65 4.99 5.94
CA LEU A 197 -6.96 5.30 7.35
C LEU A 197 -6.00 6.33 7.93
N GLU A 198 -4.70 6.18 7.64
CA GLU A 198 -3.64 7.08 8.08
C GLU A 198 -3.34 8.21 7.09
N ALA A 199 -4.28 8.55 6.19
CA ALA A 199 -4.12 9.59 5.17
C ALA A 199 -3.51 10.89 5.69
N ARG A 200 -3.94 11.33 6.89
CA ARG A 200 -3.43 12.56 7.52
C ARG A 200 -1.94 12.49 7.86
N VAL A 201 -1.45 11.33 8.31
CA VAL A 201 -0.04 11.15 8.69
C VAL A 201 0.84 11.22 7.44
N VAL A 202 0.42 10.56 6.37
CA VAL A 202 1.14 10.60 5.07
C VAL A 202 1.10 12.01 4.50
N ALA A 203 -0.08 12.61 4.43
CA ALA A 203 -0.25 13.97 3.89
C ALA A 203 0.59 14.98 4.67
N TYR A 204 0.65 14.85 6.01
CA TYR A 204 1.51 15.67 6.85
C TYR A 204 2.99 15.46 6.50
N ALA A 205 3.48 14.21 6.49
CA ALA A 205 4.88 13.91 6.17
C ALA A 205 5.32 14.46 4.80
N ILE A 206 4.45 14.35 3.79
CA ILE A 206 4.70 14.91 2.45
C ILE A 206 4.68 16.44 2.48
N SER A 207 3.73 17.06 3.20
CA SER A 207 3.60 18.52 3.28
C SER A 207 4.81 19.23 3.89
N LEU A 208 5.63 18.52 4.67
CA LEU A 208 6.85 19.06 5.28
C LEU A 208 7.95 19.33 4.25
N LEU A 209 7.84 18.74 3.05
CA LEU A 209 8.87 18.82 2.03
C LEU A 209 8.36 19.63 0.82
N PRO A 210 9.07 20.69 0.40
CA PRO A 210 8.60 21.56 -0.69
C PRO A 210 8.62 20.86 -2.05
N ASN A 211 9.58 19.97 -2.28
CA ASN A 211 9.80 19.24 -3.54
C ASN A 211 9.30 17.80 -3.48
N SER A 212 8.15 17.56 -2.85
CA SER A 212 7.56 16.23 -2.71
C SER A 212 6.26 16.09 -3.51
N TYR A 213 6.03 14.89 -4.02
CA TYR A 213 4.89 14.53 -4.86
C TYR A 213 4.34 13.19 -4.38
N LEU A 214 3.07 13.13 -4.03
CA LEU A 214 2.37 11.90 -3.69
C LEU A 214 1.42 11.54 -4.82
N PHE A 215 1.67 10.41 -5.47
CA PHE A 215 0.78 9.84 -6.48
C PHE A 215 -0.08 8.76 -5.85
N HIS A 216 -1.39 8.82 -6.07
CA HIS A 216 -2.29 7.77 -5.66
C HIS A 216 -3.36 7.41 -6.69
N GLY A 217 -3.96 6.24 -6.51
CA GLY A 217 -5.02 5.71 -7.37
C GLY A 217 -6.31 5.46 -6.59
N HIS A 218 -6.93 4.32 -6.91
CA HIS A 218 -8.08 3.72 -6.24
C HIS A 218 -9.43 4.44 -6.39
N ILE A 219 -9.45 5.77 -6.37
CA ILE A 219 -10.68 6.57 -6.56
C ILE A 219 -11.05 6.77 -8.03
N HIS A 220 -10.14 6.49 -8.96
CA HIS A 220 -10.34 6.59 -10.40
C HIS A 220 -10.80 8.01 -10.85
N PHE A 221 -10.52 9.03 -10.04
CA PHE A 221 -10.94 10.41 -10.27
C PHE A 221 -9.71 11.33 -10.29
N PRO A 222 -9.35 11.90 -11.45
CA PRO A 222 -8.10 12.62 -11.58
C PRO A 222 -8.16 14.00 -10.94
N PHE A 223 -7.13 14.34 -10.15
CA PHE A 223 -6.92 15.68 -9.65
C PHE A 223 -5.45 15.92 -9.28
N ALA A 224 -5.09 17.18 -9.10
CA ALA A 224 -3.87 17.58 -8.42
C ALA A 224 -4.20 18.65 -7.37
N ALA A 225 -3.55 18.58 -6.22
CA ALA A 225 -3.71 19.55 -5.13
C ALA A 225 -2.40 19.76 -4.38
N ARG A 226 -2.31 20.89 -3.66
CA ARG A 226 -1.19 21.21 -2.78
C ARG A 226 -1.50 20.77 -1.35
N LEU A 227 -0.51 20.27 -0.63
CA LEU A 227 -0.69 19.82 0.76
C LEU A 227 -0.19 20.89 1.75
N GLY A 228 -1.06 21.78 2.22
CA GLY A 228 -0.65 22.82 3.18
C GLY A 228 0.45 23.74 2.60
N ARG A 229 1.60 23.83 3.28
CA ARG A 229 2.71 24.74 2.90
C ARG A 229 3.67 24.15 1.85
N GLY A 230 3.69 22.84 1.65
CA GLY A 230 4.64 22.13 0.79
C GLY A 230 4.01 20.92 0.10
N GLY A 231 4.74 20.27 -0.80
CA GLY A 231 4.29 19.03 -1.44
C GLY A 231 3.04 19.13 -2.32
N LYS A 232 2.86 18.11 -3.16
CA LYS A 232 1.71 17.99 -4.06
C LYS A 232 1.15 16.59 -3.99
N VAL A 233 -0.17 16.47 -4.11
CA VAL A 233 -0.86 15.20 -4.29
C VAL A 233 -1.44 15.16 -5.70
N ILE A 234 -1.30 14.01 -6.35
CA ILE A 234 -1.78 13.75 -7.69
C ILE A 234 -2.56 12.43 -7.66
N SER A 235 -3.83 12.48 -8.06
CA SER A 235 -4.60 11.27 -8.29
C SER A 235 -4.60 10.90 -9.77
N GLY A 236 -4.16 9.68 -10.07
CA GLY A 236 -4.21 9.13 -11.41
C GLY A 236 -5.62 8.65 -11.80
N PRO A 237 -6.03 8.81 -13.06
CA PRO A 237 -7.22 8.16 -13.58
C PRO A 237 -7.00 6.64 -13.65
N SER A 238 -8.08 5.87 -13.71
CA SER A 238 -7.99 4.45 -14.03
C SER A 238 -8.15 4.20 -15.53
N VAL A 239 -7.47 3.17 -16.03
CA VAL A 239 -7.70 2.61 -17.37
C VAL A 239 -9.05 1.89 -17.45
N THR A 240 -9.53 1.33 -16.33
CA THR A 240 -10.87 0.75 -16.29
C THR A 240 -11.92 1.86 -16.38
N GLU A 241 -12.60 1.95 -17.52
CA GLU A 241 -13.76 2.82 -17.68
C GLU A 241 -14.79 2.48 -16.60
N PHE A 242 -15.01 3.39 -15.65
CA PHE A 242 -16.12 3.32 -14.70
C PHE A 242 -17.44 3.59 -15.44
N ARG A 243 -17.88 2.65 -16.30
CA ARG A 243 -19.19 2.70 -16.97
C ARG A 243 -20.36 2.66 -15.99
N PHE A 244 -20.12 2.24 -14.75
CA PHE A 244 -21.12 2.20 -13.68
C PHE A 244 -21.47 3.56 -13.09
N VAL A 245 -20.59 4.57 -13.19
CA VAL A 245 -20.82 5.90 -12.61
C VAL A 245 -21.42 6.88 -13.64
N ALA A 246 -21.08 6.72 -14.91
CA ALA A 246 -21.48 7.67 -15.95
C ALA A 246 -22.98 7.68 -16.25
N ARG A 247 -23.74 6.60 -15.99
CA ARG A 247 -25.20 6.55 -16.27
C ARG A 247 -26.03 7.44 -15.33
N SER A 248 -25.50 7.76 -14.15
CA SER A 248 -26.15 8.60 -13.13
C SER A 248 -25.61 10.04 -13.10
N CYS A 249 -24.53 10.32 -13.84
CA CYS A 249 -23.82 11.59 -13.77
C CYS A 249 -24.50 12.67 -14.64
N PRO A 250 -24.82 13.87 -14.10
CA PRO A 250 -25.45 14.96 -14.84
C PRO A 250 -24.67 15.31 -16.11
N ARG A 251 -25.38 15.67 -17.20
CA ARG A 251 -24.81 15.98 -18.53
C ARG A 251 -23.65 17.00 -18.52
N ARG A 252 -23.50 17.82 -17.47
CA ARG A 252 -22.41 18.81 -17.33
C ARG A 252 -21.04 18.16 -17.07
N VAL A 253 -20.95 17.10 -16.28
CA VAL A 253 -19.66 16.45 -15.94
C VAL A 253 -19.10 15.65 -17.12
N ARG A 254 -19.98 15.04 -17.94
CA ARG A 254 -19.56 14.32 -19.16
C ARG A 254 -18.83 15.21 -20.19
N ARG A 255 -19.07 16.53 -20.17
CA ARG A 255 -18.38 17.47 -21.07
C ARG A 255 -16.94 17.76 -20.64
N HIS A 256 -16.63 17.70 -19.34
CA HIS A 256 -15.28 17.94 -18.83
C HIS A 256 -14.37 16.72 -18.94
N VAL A 257 -14.90 15.49 -18.85
CA VAL A 257 -14.10 14.27 -19.02
C VAL A 257 -13.68 14.06 -20.49
N ARG A 258 -14.49 14.50 -21.45
CA ARG A 258 -14.20 14.38 -22.90
C ARG A 258 -13.16 15.35 -23.43
N SER A 259 -12.81 16.41 -22.68
CA SER A 259 -11.83 17.41 -23.10
C SER A 259 -10.40 17.13 -22.61
N TRP A 260 -10.18 16.00 -21.95
CA TRP A 260 -8.83 15.60 -21.52
C TRP A 260 -8.20 14.84 -22.68
N PRO A 261 -7.02 15.25 -23.18
CA PRO A 261 -6.32 14.49 -24.20
C PRO A 261 -6.02 13.11 -23.62
N ILE A 262 -6.63 12.08 -24.21
CA ILE A 262 -6.19 10.70 -24.00
C ILE A 262 -4.82 10.64 -24.67
N ALA A 263 -3.76 10.50 -23.88
CA ALA A 263 -2.47 10.11 -24.41
C ALA A 263 -2.65 8.71 -25.03
N THR A 264 -2.65 8.64 -26.36
CA THR A 264 -2.52 7.42 -27.15
C THR A 264 -1.11 6.87 -27.06
#